data_AF-A0A9D5KG15-F1
#
_entry.id   AF-A0A9D5KG15-F1
#
_cell.length_a   1.000
_cell.length_b   1.000
_cell.length_c   1.000
_cell.angle_alpha   90.00
_cell.angle_beta   90.00
_cell.angle_gamma   90.00
#
_symmetry.space_group_name_H-M   'P 1'
#
loop_
_entity.id
_entity.type
_entity.pdbx_description
1 polymer ?
#
loop_
_entity_poly.entity_id
_entity_poly.type
_entity_poly.pdbx_seq_one_letter_code
_entity_poly.pdbx_strand_id
1 'polypeptide(L)'
;MARISKSQLIKLQKQLKTDAKIGSRYGITRQAVHQLRKKYGIESVIAKNAERNKKIVAAYKAGASGTALAKKFKLSISQTYRIINETKKSRKTKKGRKRK
;
A
#
# COMPACT_ATOMS: atom_id res chain seq x y z
N MET A 1 -8.86 -19.35 -18.68
CA MET A 1 -8.86 -18.51 -17.46
C MET A 1 -7.98 -19.16 -16.39
N ALA A 2 -6.98 -18.46 -15.86
CA ALA A 2 -6.18 -18.98 -14.75
C ALA A 2 -7.07 -19.21 -13.51
N ARG A 3 -7.22 -20.47 -13.08
CA ARG A 3 -7.99 -20.85 -11.89
C ARG A 3 -7.09 -20.72 -10.66
N ILE A 4 -6.92 -19.49 -10.15
CA ILE A 4 -6.25 -19.28 -8.86
C ILE A 4 -7.29 -19.45 -7.75
N SER A 5 -7.11 -20.45 -6.89
CA SER A 5 -7.97 -20.66 -5.74
C SER A 5 -7.69 -19.65 -4.61
N LYS A 6 -8.65 -19.48 -3.69
CA LYS A 6 -8.52 -18.58 -2.54
C LYS A 6 -7.26 -18.86 -1.71
N SER A 7 -7.01 -20.14 -1.39
CA SER A 7 -5.85 -20.57 -0.60
C SER A 7 -4.53 -20.31 -1.32
N GLN A 8 -4.50 -20.54 -2.64
CA GLN A 8 -3.34 -20.28 -3.47
C GLN A 8 -3.03 -18.78 -3.55
N LEU A 9 -4.04 -17.93 -3.70
CA LEU A 9 -3.87 -16.48 -3.71
C LEU A 9 -3.29 -15.94 -2.39
N ILE A 10 -3.68 -16.52 -1.25
CA ILE A 10 -3.12 -16.17 0.07
C ILE A 10 -1.63 -16.56 0.16
N LYS A 11 -1.27 -17.78 -0.26
CA LYS A 11 0.13 -18.23 -0.28
C LYS A 11 0.99 -17.33 -1.18
N LEU A 12 0.46 -16.98 -2.36
CA LEU A 12 1.13 -16.11 -3.31
C LEU A 12 1.31 -14.68 -2.78
N GLN A 13 0.34 -14.14 -2.03
CA GLN A 13 0.52 -12.85 -1.37
C GLN A 13 1.65 -12.86 -0.33
N LYS A 14 1.76 -13.94 0.46
CA LYS A 14 2.86 -14.07 1.44
C LYS A 14 4.23 -14.11 0.75
N GLN A 15 4.34 -14.81 -0.38
CA GLN A 15 5.60 -14.95 -1.12
C GLN A 15 5.95 -13.71 -1.96
N LEU A 16 5.03 -13.24 -2.78
CA LEU A 16 5.29 -12.23 -3.83
C LEU A 16 4.96 -10.79 -3.39
N LYS A 17 4.27 -10.61 -2.26
CA LYS A 17 3.92 -9.33 -1.59
C LYS A 17 3.05 -8.36 -2.39
N THR A 18 3.00 -8.48 -3.72
CA THR A 18 2.37 -7.52 -4.63
C THR A 18 1.54 -8.22 -5.71
N ASP A 19 0.36 -7.66 -5.99
CA ASP A 19 -0.56 -8.16 -7.02
C ASP A 19 0.08 -8.16 -8.42
N ALA A 20 1.03 -7.26 -8.68
CA ALA A 20 1.75 -7.17 -9.94
C ALA A 20 2.66 -8.39 -10.17
N LYS A 21 3.46 -8.77 -9.17
CA LYS A 21 4.31 -9.97 -9.25
C LYS A 21 3.50 -11.26 -9.38
N ILE A 22 2.36 -11.33 -8.68
CA ILE A 22 1.43 -12.46 -8.81
C ILE A 22 0.92 -12.54 -10.26
N GLY A 23 0.54 -11.41 -10.84
CA GLY A 23 0.10 -11.34 -12.23
C GLY A 23 1.17 -11.82 -13.21
N SER A 24 2.38 -11.26 -13.11
CA SER A 24 3.51 -11.63 -13.97
C SER A 24 3.83 -13.12 -13.92
N ARG A 25 3.75 -13.76 -12.74
CA ARG A 25 4.06 -15.18 -12.58
C ARG A 25 3.03 -16.10 -13.24
N TYR A 26 1.78 -15.66 -13.35
CA TYR A 26 0.67 -16.47 -13.87
C TYR A 26 0.20 -16.02 -15.27
N GLY A 27 0.92 -15.08 -15.90
CA GLY A 27 0.52 -14.54 -17.20
C GLY A 27 -0.81 -13.80 -17.17
N ILE A 28 -1.21 -13.24 -16.02
CA ILE A 28 -2.45 -12.48 -15.87
C ILE A 28 -2.16 -11.04 -15.47
N THR A 29 -3.09 -10.14 -15.78
CA THR A 29 -2.92 -8.74 -15.40
C THR A 29 -3.01 -8.56 -13.89
N ARG A 30 -2.29 -7.56 -13.36
CA ARG A 30 -2.47 -7.09 -11.97
C ARG A 30 -3.95 -6.84 -11.63
N GLN A 31 -4.71 -6.30 -12.59
CA GLN A 31 -6.14 -6.03 -12.41
C GLN A 31 -6.95 -7.32 -12.21
N ALA A 32 -6.65 -8.39 -12.95
CA ALA A 32 -7.31 -9.68 -12.74
C ALA A 32 -7.04 -10.23 -11.33
N VAL A 33 -5.80 -10.13 -10.84
CA VAL A 33 -5.45 -10.49 -9.45
C VAL A 33 -6.21 -9.65 -8.44
N HIS A 34 -6.37 -8.34 -8.69
CA HIS A 34 -7.16 -7.45 -7.83
C HIS A 34 -8.62 -7.88 -7.74
N GLN A 35 -9.25 -8.22 -8.87
CA GLN A 35 -10.64 -8.66 -8.90
C GLN A 35 -10.82 -10.01 -8.20
N LEU A 36 -9.91 -10.96 -8.41
CA LEU A 36 -9.89 -12.23 -7.67
C LEU A 36 -9.76 -12.01 -6.17
N ARG A 37 -8.88 -11.11 -5.76
CA ARG A 37 -8.68 -10.74 -4.36
C ARG A 37 -9.96 -10.18 -3.74
N LYS A 38 -10.65 -9.27 -4.43
CA LYS A 38 -11.95 -8.74 -4.00
C LYS A 38 -13.02 -9.82 -3.89
N LYS A 39 -13.14 -10.69 -4.91
CA LYS A 39 -14.10 -11.80 -4.92
C LYS A 39 -13.91 -12.74 -3.72
N TYR A 40 -12.67 -12.96 -3.31
CA TYR A 40 -12.35 -13.83 -2.17
C TYR A 40 -12.29 -13.13 -0.81
N GLY A 41 -12.55 -11.81 -0.76
CA GLY A 41 -12.51 -11.01 0.48
C GLY A 41 -11.12 -10.89 1.10
N ILE A 42 -10.05 -11.03 0.30
CA ILE A 42 -8.68 -10.95 0.80
C ILE A 42 -8.24 -9.48 0.77
N GLU A 43 -7.79 -8.91 1.88
CA GLU A 43 -7.27 -7.54 1.88
C GLU A 43 -5.90 -7.43 1.21
N SER A 44 -5.55 -6.24 0.71
CA SER A 44 -4.19 -6.03 0.16
C SER A 44 -3.27 -5.56 1.25
N VAL A 45 -2.02 -6.00 1.16
CA VAL A 45 -0.91 -5.45 1.95
C VAL A 45 -0.79 -3.93 1.77
N ILE A 46 -1.19 -3.39 0.62
CA ILE A 46 -1.23 -1.94 0.34
C ILE A 46 -2.22 -1.21 1.26
N ALA A 47 -3.39 -1.81 1.52
CA ALA A 47 -4.39 -1.22 2.42
C ALA A 47 -3.84 -1.13 3.85
N LYS A 48 -3.18 -2.19 4.33
CA LYS A 48 -2.47 -2.19 5.64
C LYS A 48 -1.37 -1.12 5.71
N ASN A 49 -0.65 -0.91 4.61
CA ASN A 49 0.35 0.15 4.51
C ASN A 49 -0.28 1.55 4.54
N ALA A 50 -1.48 1.74 4.00
CA ALA A 50 -2.18 3.03 4.02
C ALA A 50 -2.51 3.46 5.45
N GLU A 51 -2.99 2.55 6.29
CA GLU A 51 -3.25 2.82 7.70
C GLU A 51 -1.96 3.13 8.48
N ARG A 52 -0.92 2.33 8.28
CA ARG A 52 0.41 2.57 8.88
C ARG A 52 0.94 3.95 8.50
N ASN A 53 0.84 4.33 7.23
CA ASN A 53 1.27 5.63 6.74
C ASN A 53 0.46 6.78 7.36
N LYS A 54 -0.87 6.63 7.51
CA LYS A 54 -1.71 7.61 8.21
C LYS A 54 -1.25 7.81 9.66
N LYS A 55 -0.95 6.72 10.38
CA LYS A 55 -0.43 6.77 11.77
C LYS A 55 0.92 7.50 11.85
N ILE A 56 1.84 7.24 10.93
CA ILE A 56 3.14 7.94 10.85
C ILE A 56 2.94 9.45 10.67
N VAL A 57 2.07 9.84 9.74
CA VAL A 57 1.80 11.26 9.46
C VAL A 57 1.12 11.95 10.63
N ALA A 58 0.17 11.29 11.30
CA ALA A 58 -0.49 11.83 12.48
C ALA A 58 0.50 12.05 13.63
N ALA A 59 1.35 11.05 13.91
CA ALA A 59 2.37 11.15 14.95
C ALA A 59 3.43 12.22 14.64
N TYR A 60 3.85 12.35 13.37
CA TYR A 60 4.77 13.41 12.95
C TYR A 60 4.17 14.81 13.12
N LYS A 61 2.87 14.99 12.80
CA LYS A 61 2.15 16.24 13.04
C LYS A 61 1.99 16.58 14.52
N ALA A 62 1.94 15.56 15.38
CA ALA A 62 1.92 15.72 16.83
C ALA A 62 3.32 16.03 17.42
N GLY A 63 4.36 16.17 16.60
CA GLY A 63 5.70 16.55 17.03
C GLY A 63 6.69 15.39 17.18
N ALA A 64 6.29 14.14 16.91
CA ALA A 64 7.22 13.01 16.96
C ALA A 64 8.31 13.12 15.87
N SER A 65 9.56 12.83 16.22
CA SER A 65 10.67 12.89 15.28
C SER A 65 10.57 11.82 14.19
N GLY A 66 10.95 12.16 12.96
CA GLY A 66 10.94 11.23 11.83
C GLY A 66 11.84 10.01 12.07
N THR A 67 12.92 10.17 12.82
CA THR A 67 13.85 9.09 13.22
C THR A 67 13.22 8.14 14.24
N ALA A 68 12.50 8.65 15.25
CA ALA A 68 11.77 7.82 16.21
C ALA A 68 10.65 7.03 15.52
N LEU A 69 9.93 7.65 14.58
CA LEU A 69 8.91 6.98 13.77
C LEU A 69 9.50 5.88 12.90
N ALA A 70 10.66 6.11 12.28
CA ALA A 70 11.35 5.10 11.49
C ALA A 70 11.65 3.84 12.32
N LYS A 71 12.19 4.01 13.53
CA LYS A 71 12.44 2.91 14.48
C LYS A 71 11.14 2.20 14.89
N LYS A 72 10.12 2.97 15.33
CA LYS A 72 8.83 2.42 15.79
C LYS A 72 8.12 1.59 14.73
N PHE A 73 8.19 2.01 13.46
CA PHE A 73 7.52 1.33 12.35
C PHE A 73 8.44 0.42 11.53
N LYS A 74 9.69 0.20 11.96
CA LYS A 74 10.70 -0.63 11.27
C LYS A 74 10.88 -0.25 9.80
N LEU A 75 10.97 1.06 9.53
CA LEU A 75 11.22 1.61 8.20
C LEU A 75 12.58 2.29 8.14
N SER A 76 13.10 2.48 6.93
CA SER A 76 14.22 3.41 6.74
C SER A 76 13.77 4.86 7.02
N ILE A 77 14.73 5.67 7.46
CA ILE A 77 14.52 7.10 7.70
C ILE A 77 14.02 7.78 6.42
N SER A 78 14.68 7.49 5.29
CA SER A 78 14.30 8.02 3.97
C SER A 78 12.87 7.64 3.57
N GLN A 79 12.48 6.37 3.74
CA GLN A 79 11.10 5.93 3.46
C GLN A 79 10.08 6.63 4.35
N THR A 80 10.42 6.89 5.60
CA THR A 80 9.55 7.58 6.56
C THR A 80 9.30 9.03 6.13
N TYR A 81 10.35 9.78 5.78
CA TYR A 81 10.20 11.14 5.26
C TYR A 81 9.50 11.18 3.90
N ARG A 82 9.71 10.19 3.03
CA ARG A 82 8.97 10.06 1.78
C ARG A 82 7.47 9.91 2.02
N ILE A 83 7.06 9.03 2.93
CA ILE A 83 5.64 8.86 3.32
C ILE A 83 5.07 10.19 3.84
N ILE A 84 5.80 10.88 4.72
CA ILE A 84 5.38 12.18 5.27
C ILE A 84 5.20 13.21 4.13
N ASN A 85 6.15 13.30 3.22
CA ASN A 85 6.15 14.30 2.14
C ASN A 85 5.11 14.01 1.04
N GLU A 86 4.89 12.74 0.68
CA GLU A 86 3.86 12.33 -0.29
C GLU A 86 2.44 12.74 0.19
N THR A 87 2.17 12.69 1.49
CA THR A 87 0.89 13.16 2.04
C THR A 87 0.72 14.69 2.01
N LYS A 88 1.81 15.46 2.04
CA LYS A 88 1.76 16.92 1.82
C LYS A 88 1.48 17.25 0.35
N LYS A 89 2.08 16.51 -0.60
CA LYS A 89 1.89 16.71 -2.05
C LYS A 89 0.46 16.40 -2.52
N SER A 90 -0.17 15.33 -2.00
CA SER A 90 -1.56 14.99 -2.38
C SER A 90 -2.61 16.02 -1.93
N ARG A 91 -2.30 16.85 -0.92
CA ARG A 91 -3.11 18.02 -0.56
C ARG A 91 -3.02 19.15 -1.59
N LYS A 92 -1.88 19.33 -2.28
CA LYS A 92 -1.72 20.37 -3.32
C LYS A 92 -2.46 20.01 -4.61
N THR A 93 -2.46 18.73 -5.03
CA THR A 93 -3.10 18.32 -6.30
C THR A 93 -4.64 18.26 -6.22
N LYS A 94 -5.24 17.99 -5.06
CA LYS A 94 -6.70 18.04 -4.91
C LYS A 94 -7.28 19.46 -4.94
N LYS A 95 -6.48 20.50 -4.68
CA LYS A 95 -6.95 21.90 -4.69
C LYS A 95 -7.10 22.48 -6.11
N GLY A 96 -6.56 21.82 -7.14
CA GLY A 96 -6.61 22.26 -8.54
C GLY A 96 -7.66 21.57 -9.42
N ARG A 97 -8.46 20.63 -8.88
CA ARG A 97 -9.53 19.96 -9.64
C ARG A 97 -10.92 20.44 -9.17
N LYS A 98 -11.10 21.76 -9.03
CA LYS A 98 -12.42 22.37 -9.16
C LYS A 98 -12.62 22.64 -10.65
N ARG A 99 -13.27 21.70 -11.33
CA ARG A 99 -13.93 21.98 -12.61
C ARG A 99 -15.22 22.70 -12.28
N LYS A 100 -15.34 23.96 -12.68
CA LYS A 100 -16.54 24.50 -13.30
C LYS A 100 -16.10 25.57 -14.27
#